data_AF-A0A3D8Y921-F1
#
_entry.id   AF-A0A3D8Y921-F1
#
_cell.length_a   1.000
_cell.length_b   1.000
_cell.length_c   1.000
_cell.angle_alpha   90.00
_cell.angle_beta   90.00
_cell.angle_gamma   90.00
#
_symmetry.space_group_name_H-M   'P 1'
#
loop_
_entity.id
_entity.type
_entity.pdbx_description
1 polymer ?
#
loop_
_entity_poly.entity_id
_entity_poly.type
_entity_poly.pdbx_seq_one_letter_code
_entity_poly.pdbx_strand_id
1 'polypeptide(L)'
;MKRRTNIILIVICITFFSAFRLADSIIENLGLQHQYAQRIILNNIIGRQYHSPVDINEEGISNAESIDGQTRAFTIPRARMLQTIIEGDKNAATNELCQYIKEYVHSEKFLRDYETARKSATPTDEPTPMDPALYEQMKQSVKQQEAEIAKLKGNKQIPAAALKKAEEAVADQKKMLAQGNDPTPNKTYWLKTYPENPAVLIKTRLEEYVKLVSTVDFNAALTVNGRRKTFTNPVYEKKSLKWKAVYRAGKDVNTTASAFAKEWIQQGIKLGSVQSIPTDETNRKPANASKTESSSAQPASTTSSQQEETKKSDPVKEGFKSMKEKAKKIWN
;
A
#
# COMPACT_ATOMS: atom_id res chain seq x y z
N MET A 1 -2.04 35.08 42.19
CA MET A 1 -2.27 33.71 41.69
C MET A 1 -2.47 33.63 40.17
N LYS A 2 -3.27 34.50 39.53
CA LYS A 2 -3.56 34.46 38.07
C LYS A 2 -2.33 34.41 37.14
N ARG A 3 -1.22 35.09 37.47
CA ARG A 3 0.02 35.06 36.66
C ARG A 3 0.75 33.70 36.68
N ARG A 4 0.66 32.92 37.76
CA ARG A 4 1.31 31.60 37.86
C ARG A 4 0.51 30.53 37.10
N THR A 5 -0.82 30.63 37.12
CA THR A 5 -1.71 29.74 36.36
C THR A 5 -1.53 29.91 34.85
N ASN A 6 -1.35 31.14 34.36
CA ASN A 6 -1.15 31.41 32.93
C ASN A 6 0.21 30.91 32.41
N ILE A 7 1.27 30.91 33.24
CA ILE A 7 2.59 30.40 32.85
C ILE A 7 2.57 28.87 32.74
N ILE A 8 1.87 28.17 33.65
CA ILE A 8 1.72 26.70 33.59
C ILE A 8 0.92 26.29 32.34
N LEU A 9 -0.13 27.02 31.98
CA LEU A 9 -0.92 26.76 30.79
C LEU A 9 -0.12 26.98 29.48
N ILE A 10 0.75 27.99 29.45
CA ILE A 10 1.65 28.26 28.32
C ILE A 10 2.74 27.18 28.21
N VAL A 11 3.32 26.70 29.31
CA VAL A 11 4.32 25.61 29.28
C VAL A 11 3.69 24.27 28.88
N ILE A 12 2.44 24.00 29.29
CA ILE A 12 1.68 22.82 28.82
C ILE A 12 1.35 22.95 27.32
N CYS A 13 0.92 24.12 26.84
CA CYS A 13 0.71 24.34 25.41
C CYS A 13 2.01 24.23 24.60
N ILE A 14 3.14 24.73 25.11
CA ILE A 14 4.44 24.63 24.43
C ILE A 14 4.97 23.19 24.43
N THR A 15 4.71 22.40 25.48
CA THR A 15 5.05 20.96 25.48
C THR A 15 4.16 20.15 24.53
N PHE A 16 2.86 20.45 24.43
CA PHE A 16 1.98 19.87 23.41
C PHE A 16 2.35 20.30 21.98
N PHE A 17 2.82 21.54 21.76
CA PHE A 17 3.34 21.98 20.46
C PHE A 17 4.76 21.46 20.17
N SER A 18 5.54 21.06 21.18
CA SER A 18 6.85 20.42 20.97
C SER A 18 6.75 18.93 20.60
N ALA A 19 5.64 18.26 20.93
CA ALA A 19 5.32 16.93 20.38
C ALA A 19 5.00 16.97 18.86
N PHE A 20 4.72 18.16 18.31
CA PHE A 20 4.62 18.39 16.85
C PHE A 20 5.97 18.57 16.17
N ARG A 21 7.08 18.55 16.91
CA ARG A 21 8.43 18.35 16.37
C ARG A 21 8.95 16.99 16.82
N LEU A 22 8.44 15.94 16.18
CA LEU A 22 9.21 14.74 15.87
C LEU A 22 10.52 15.21 15.20
N ALA A 23 11.53 15.50 16.01
CA ALA A 23 12.88 15.75 15.53
C ALA A 23 13.38 14.41 14.97
N ASP A 24 13.45 14.36 13.64
CA ASP A 24 13.76 13.22 12.78
C ASP A 24 12.69 12.12 12.83
N SER A 25 11.88 12.06 11.78
CA SER A 25 10.85 11.03 11.68
C SER A 25 11.50 9.65 11.67
N ILE A 26 10.84 8.63 12.24
CA ILE A 26 11.30 7.23 12.15
C ILE A 26 11.58 6.80 10.69
N ILE A 27 10.92 7.42 9.71
CA ILE A 27 11.15 7.21 8.28
C ILE A 27 12.53 7.71 7.84
N GLU A 28 12.94 8.90 8.26
CA GLU A 28 14.28 9.44 8.02
C GLU A 28 15.33 8.61 8.76
N ASN A 29 15.05 8.18 10.00
CA ASN A 29 15.92 7.30 10.77
C ASN A 29 16.10 5.92 10.11
N LEU A 30 15.11 5.45 9.35
CA LEU A 30 15.21 4.24 8.52
C LEU A 30 15.96 4.49 7.20
N GLY A 31 16.33 5.74 6.90
CA GLY A 31 16.96 6.17 5.66
C GLY A 31 16.00 6.16 4.47
N LEU A 32 14.70 6.41 4.72
CA LEU A 32 13.64 6.41 3.72
C LEU A 32 13.14 7.84 3.46
N GLN A 33 12.61 8.05 2.26
CA GLN A 33 11.86 9.27 1.92
C GLN A 33 10.39 9.10 2.33
N HIS A 34 9.74 10.18 2.78
CA HIS A 34 8.35 10.12 3.22
C HIS A 34 7.41 9.70 2.09
N GLN A 35 7.58 10.27 0.90
CA GLN A 35 6.76 9.91 -0.26
C GLN A 35 6.91 8.43 -0.62
N TYR A 36 8.13 7.90 -0.51
CA TYR A 36 8.41 6.49 -0.77
C TYR A 36 7.76 5.56 0.27
N ALA A 37 7.88 5.89 1.56
CA ALA A 37 7.26 5.13 2.65
C ALA A 37 5.73 5.14 2.53
N GLN A 38 5.12 6.30 2.32
CA GLN A 38 3.68 6.47 2.14
C GLN A 38 3.16 5.65 0.96
N ARG A 39 3.84 5.69 -0.18
CA ARG A 39 3.50 4.86 -1.35
C ARG A 39 3.53 3.37 -1.03
N ILE A 40 4.53 2.89 -0.29
CA ILE A 40 4.61 1.49 0.10
C ILE A 40 3.49 1.11 1.07
N ILE A 41 3.18 1.98 2.03
CA ILE A 41 2.07 1.78 2.97
C ILE A 41 0.76 1.66 2.19
N LEU A 42 0.46 2.60 1.29
CA LEU A 42 -0.72 2.56 0.44
C LEU A 42 -0.78 1.27 -0.39
N ASN A 43 0.30 0.95 -1.11
CA ASN A 43 0.35 -0.22 -1.98
C ASN A 43 0.14 -1.54 -1.21
N ASN A 44 0.68 -1.65 0.01
CA ASN A 44 0.48 -2.82 0.87
C ASN A 44 -0.95 -2.91 1.42
N ILE A 45 -1.63 -1.77 1.67
CA ILE A 45 -3.03 -1.73 2.10
C ILE A 45 -3.94 -2.17 0.95
N ILE A 46 -3.77 -1.60 -0.25
CA ILE A 46 -4.59 -1.93 -1.43
C ILE A 46 -4.24 -3.29 -2.03
N GLY A 47 -3.02 -3.80 -1.78
CA GLY A 47 -2.56 -5.10 -2.30
C GLY A 47 -2.17 -5.07 -3.78
N ARG A 48 -1.80 -3.90 -4.32
CA ARG A 48 -1.30 -3.72 -5.70
C ARG A 48 -0.21 -2.65 -5.73
N GLN A 49 0.85 -2.92 -6.49
CA GLN A 49 1.92 -1.95 -6.78
C GLN A 49 1.60 -1.02 -7.96
N TYR A 50 0.87 -1.55 -8.96
CA TYR A 50 0.57 -0.85 -10.20
C TYR A 50 -0.92 -0.50 -10.27
N HIS A 51 -1.15 0.76 -10.61
CA HIS A 51 -2.44 1.40 -10.68
C HIS A 51 -2.96 1.35 -12.11
N SER A 52 -3.26 0.14 -12.57
CA SER A 52 -3.89 -0.13 -13.87
C SER A 52 -5.35 -0.56 -13.65
N PRO A 53 -6.22 -0.39 -14.66
CA PRO A 53 -7.57 -0.95 -14.64
C PRO A 53 -7.58 -2.40 -14.16
N VAL A 54 -8.56 -2.75 -13.35
CA VAL A 54 -8.77 -4.14 -12.95
C VAL A 54 -9.25 -4.93 -14.15
N ASP A 55 -8.52 -6.00 -14.44
CA ASP A 55 -8.93 -7.10 -15.31
C ASP A 55 -8.67 -8.41 -14.57
N ILE A 56 -9.70 -9.24 -14.41
CA ILE A 56 -9.59 -10.54 -13.74
C ILE A 56 -8.87 -11.60 -14.57
N ASN A 57 -8.81 -11.41 -15.89
CA ASN A 57 -8.15 -12.33 -16.82
C ASN A 57 -6.65 -12.04 -16.95
N GLU A 58 -6.22 -10.83 -16.57
CA GLU A 58 -4.80 -10.51 -16.44
C GLU A 58 -4.21 -11.39 -15.32
N GLU A 59 -3.09 -12.07 -15.60
CA GLU A 59 -2.47 -13.20 -14.87
C GLU A 59 -2.18 -13.01 -13.35
N GLY A 60 -2.61 -11.89 -12.76
CA GLY A 60 -2.36 -11.48 -11.38
C GLY A 60 -3.34 -12.00 -10.32
N ILE A 61 -4.54 -12.51 -10.69
CA ILE A 61 -5.49 -13.05 -9.69
C ILE A 61 -5.26 -14.56 -9.46
N SER A 62 -4.99 -15.33 -10.51
CA SER A 62 -4.76 -16.79 -10.43
C SER A 62 -3.42 -17.18 -9.79
N ASN A 63 -2.50 -16.22 -9.63
CA ASN A 63 -1.14 -16.45 -9.12
C ASN A 63 -0.89 -15.80 -7.74
N ALA A 64 -1.92 -15.42 -6.98
CA ALA A 64 -1.76 -14.75 -5.69
C ALA A 64 -0.90 -15.53 -4.67
N GLU A 65 -0.88 -16.87 -4.78
CA GLU A 65 -0.02 -17.74 -3.96
C GLU A 65 1.37 -17.98 -4.56
N SER A 66 1.59 -17.64 -5.84
CA SER A 66 2.91 -17.70 -6.45
C SER A 66 3.84 -16.67 -5.82
N ILE A 67 5.16 -16.90 -5.90
CA ILE A 67 6.13 -15.93 -5.36
C ILE A 67 5.94 -14.57 -6.04
N ASP A 68 5.71 -14.55 -7.35
CA ASP A 68 5.51 -13.32 -8.12
C ASP A 68 4.25 -12.58 -7.67
N GLY A 69 3.12 -13.26 -7.56
CA GLY A 69 1.87 -12.67 -7.08
C GLY A 69 2.00 -12.12 -5.65
N GLN A 70 2.69 -12.85 -4.77
CA GLN A 70 2.98 -12.36 -3.42
C GLN A 70 3.87 -11.12 -3.41
N THR A 71 4.90 -11.06 -4.27
CA THR A 71 5.78 -9.88 -4.37
C THR A 71 5.11 -8.66 -4.97
N ARG A 72 4.15 -8.83 -5.89
CA ARG A 72 3.35 -7.73 -6.44
C ARG A 72 2.36 -7.15 -5.43
N ALA A 73 1.85 -7.98 -4.52
CA ALA A 73 0.88 -7.59 -3.50
C ALA A 73 1.49 -7.13 -2.17
N PHE A 74 2.77 -7.41 -1.92
CA PHE A 74 3.44 -7.09 -0.66
C PHE A 74 4.90 -6.68 -0.87
N THR A 75 5.23 -5.47 -0.44
CA THR A 75 6.55 -4.86 -0.59
C THR A 75 7.10 -4.47 0.77
N ILE A 76 8.34 -4.84 1.06
CA ILE A 76 9.08 -4.35 2.22
C ILE A 76 10.05 -3.28 1.72
N PRO A 77 10.03 -2.05 2.27
CA PRO A 77 10.97 -1.02 1.87
C PRO A 77 12.39 -1.44 2.23
N ARG A 78 13.36 -1.04 1.41
CA ARG A 78 14.78 -1.18 1.76
C ARG A 78 15.16 -0.08 2.75
N ALA A 79 15.06 -0.36 4.04
CA ALA A 79 15.52 0.52 5.10
C ALA A 79 17.04 0.38 5.30
N ARG A 80 17.82 1.37 4.84
CA ARG A 80 19.29 1.33 4.85
C ARG A 80 19.87 1.31 6.27
N MET A 81 19.18 1.95 7.20
CA MET A 81 19.61 2.14 8.59
C MET A 81 18.90 1.17 9.55
N LEU A 82 18.28 0.11 9.02
CA LEU A 82 17.55 -0.86 9.83
C LEU A 82 18.43 -1.55 10.88
N GLN A 83 19.70 -1.85 10.53
CA GLN A 83 20.63 -2.53 11.44
C GLN A 83 20.86 -1.72 12.72
N THR A 84 21.10 -0.41 12.59
CA THR A 84 21.25 0.52 13.71
C THR A 84 20.01 0.59 14.60
N ILE A 85 18.82 0.49 14.02
CA ILE A 85 17.56 0.47 14.79
C ILE A 85 17.39 -0.85 15.55
N ILE A 86 17.77 -1.98 14.94
CA ILE A 86 17.71 -3.31 15.56
C ILE A 86 18.65 -3.41 16.77
N GLU A 87 19.81 -2.75 16.71
CA GLU A 87 20.79 -2.71 17.81
C GLU A 87 20.33 -1.81 18.97
N GLY A 88 19.42 -0.86 18.71
CA GLY A 88 18.79 -0.01 19.71
C GLY A 88 17.46 -0.57 20.25
N ASP A 89 16.54 0.33 20.61
CA ASP A 89 15.20 -0.05 21.08
C ASP A 89 14.26 -0.33 19.90
N LYS A 90 14.27 -1.58 19.43
CA LYS A 90 13.38 -2.04 18.36
C LYS A 90 11.89 -1.93 18.70
N ASN A 91 11.49 -1.96 19.97
CA ASN A 91 10.08 -1.87 20.35
C ASN A 91 9.59 -0.42 20.29
N ALA A 92 10.40 0.54 20.77
CA ALA A 92 10.14 1.96 20.59
C ALA A 92 10.04 2.32 19.10
N ALA A 93 11.03 1.90 18.29
CA ALA A 93 11.01 2.11 16.85
C ALA A 93 9.79 1.47 16.16
N THR A 94 9.35 0.30 16.62
CA THR A 94 8.13 -0.34 16.13
C THR A 94 6.90 0.51 16.43
N ASN A 95 6.76 1.00 17.66
CA ASN A 95 5.65 1.88 18.03
C ASN A 95 5.63 3.17 17.23
N GLU A 96 6.79 3.82 17.05
CA GLU A 96 6.92 5.02 16.22
C GLU A 96 6.51 4.77 14.77
N LEU A 97 6.93 3.64 14.18
CA LEU A 97 6.54 3.28 12.82
C LEU A 97 5.05 2.99 12.72
N CYS A 98 4.47 2.27 13.68
CA CYS A 98 3.03 2.03 13.77
C CYS A 98 2.24 3.34 13.87
N GLN A 99 2.73 4.28 14.68
CA GLN A 99 2.13 5.60 14.84
C GLN A 99 2.21 6.40 13.53
N TYR A 100 3.36 6.39 12.85
CA TYR A 100 3.52 7.03 11.53
C TYR A 100 2.53 6.47 10.50
N ILE A 101 2.38 5.14 10.44
CA ILE A 101 1.42 4.48 9.53
C ILE A 101 0.00 4.94 9.85
N LYS A 102 -0.37 4.98 11.14
CA LYS A 102 -1.68 5.43 11.60
C LYS A 102 -1.96 6.88 11.24
N GLU A 103 -1.00 7.77 11.45
CA GLU A 103 -1.10 9.17 11.09
C GLU A 103 -1.25 9.38 9.58
N TYR A 104 -0.49 8.63 8.77
CA TYR A 104 -0.65 8.66 7.31
C TYR A 104 -2.06 8.24 6.92
N VAL A 105 -2.51 7.08 7.41
CA VAL A 105 -3.83 6.55 7.08
C VAL A 105 -4.97 7.49 7.53
N HIS A 106 -4.79 8.20 8.65
CA HIS A 106 -5.77 9.18 9.14
C HIS A 106 -5.70 10.53 8.43
N SER A 107 -4.75 10.74 7.51
CA SER A 107 -4.52 12.01 6.83
C SER A 107 -5.41 12.23 5.60
N GLU A 108 -5.65 13.49 5.25
CA GLU A 108 -6.28 13.84 3.97
C GLU A 108 -5.43 13.40 2.77
N LYS A 109 -4.11 13.33 2.94
CA LYS A 109 -3.21 12.85 1.88
C LYS A 109 -3.50 11.40 1.54
N PHE A 110 -3.66 10.52 2.54
CA PHE A 110 -3.99 9.11 2.28
C PHE A 110 -5.32 8.98 1.55
N LEU A 111 -6.35 9.76 1.93
CA LEU A 111 -7.63 9.76 1.23
C LEU A 111 -7.47 10.11 -0.25
N ARG A 112 -6.72 11.19 -0.57
CA ARG A 112 -6.46 11.59 -1.95
C ARG A 112 -5.67 10.53 -2.72
N ASP A 113 -4.64 9.95 -2.11
CA ASP A 113 -3.83 8.91 -2.74
C ASP A 113 -4.67 7.65 -3.01
N TYR A 114 -5.53 7.26 -2.06
CA TYR A 114 -6.46 6.14 -2.18
C TYR A 114 -7.51 6.37 -3.27
N GLU A 115 -8.13 7.54 -3.31
CA GLU A 115 -9.10 7.89 -4.36
C GLU A 115 -8.47 7.87 -5.76
N THR A 116 -7.23 8.36 -5.87
CA THR A 116 -6.46 8.31 -7.10
C THR A 116 -6.25 6.85 -7.52
N ALA A 117 -5.76 6.01 -6.61
CA ALA A 117 -5.55 4.58 -6.84
C ALA A 117 -6.84 3.86 -7.25
N ARG A 118 -7.95 4.15 -6.57
CA ARG A 118 -9.27 3.58 -6.86
C ARG A 118 -9.76 3.96 -8.24
N LYS A 119 -9.65 5.25 -8.62
CA LYS A 119 -10.04 5.77 -9.94
C LYS A 119 -9.23 5.12 -11.06
N SER A 120 -7.90 5.04 -10.91
CA SER A 120 -7.03 4.38 -11.89
C SER A 120 -7.27 2.87 -12.03
N ALA A 121 -7.80 2.23 -10.98
CA ALA A 121 -8.12 0.82 -10.98
C ALA A 121 -9.51 0.49 -11.53
N THR A 122 -10.30 1.50 -11.92
CA THR A 122 -11.65 1.29 -12.46
C THR A 122 -11.55 0.39 -13.70
N PRO A 123 -12.31 -0.72 -13.76
CA PRO A 123 -12.36 -1.56 -14.96
C PRO A 123 -12.80 -0.76 -16.18
N THR A 124 -12.17 -1.02 -17.32
CA THR A 124 -12.58 -0.43 -18.61
C THR A 124 -13.57 -1.30 -19.34
N ASP A 125 -13.48 -2.61 -19.16
CA ASP A 125 -14.25 -3.62 -19.87
C ASP A 125 -14.63 -4.78 -18.93
N GLU A 126 -15.55 -5.62 -19.37
CA GLU A 126 -15.93 -6.85 -18.68
C GLU A 126 -15.62 -8.04 -19.59
N PRO A 127 -15.16 -9.17 -19.04
CA PRO A 127 -14.96 -10.38 -19.82
C PRO A 127 -16.29 -10.89 -20.37
N THR A 128 -16.23 -11.58 -21.50
CA THR A 128 -17.43 -12.22 -22.05
C THR A 128 -17.98 -13.21 -21.03
N PRO A 129 -19.26 -13.06 -20.62
CA PRO A 129 -19.89 -14.00 -19.70
C PRO A 129 -19.86 -15.43 -20.24
N MET A 130 -19.88 -16.40 -19.34
CA MET A 130 -20.01 -17.81 -19.72
C MET A 130 -21.32 -18.03 -20.49
N ASP A 131 -21.28 -18.86 -21.52
CA ASP A 131 -22.50 -19.26 -22.25
C ASP A 131 -23.55 -19.84 -21.27
N PRO A 132 -24.81 -19.39 -21.30
CA PRO A 132 -25.83 -19.84 -20.34
C PRO A 132 -26.09 -21.35 -20.37
N ALA A 133 -25.98 -22.01 -21.53
CA ALA A 133 -26.18 -23.46 -21.63
C ALA A 133 -25.00 -24.20 -21.00
N LEU A 134 -23.77 -23.74 -21.23
CA LEU A 134 -22.59 -24.27 -20.55
C LEU A 134 -22.66 -24.06 -19.03
N TYR A 135 -23.12 -22.89 -18.57
CA TYR A 135 -23.29 -22.61 -17.15
C TYR A 135 -24.29 -23.56 -16.48
N GLU A 136 -25.47 -23.75 -17.08
CA GLU A 136 -26.45 -24.70 -16.57
C GLU A 136 -25.93 -26.16 -16.62
N GLN A 137 -25.17 -26.53 -17.66
CA GLN A 137 -24.52 -27.85 -17.72
C GLN A 137 -23.54 -28.04 -16.56
N MET A 138 -22.68 -27.06 -16.27
CA MET A 138 -21.72 -27.14 -15.16
C MET A 138 -22.45 -27.18 -13.80
N LYS A 139 -23.51 -26.40 -13.63
CA LYS A 139 -24.36 -26.41 -12.42
C LYS A 139 -25.05 -27.76 -12.21
N GLN A 140 -25.52 -28.40 -13.29
CA GLN A 140 -26.05 -29.76 -13.22
C GLN A 140 -24.97 -30.78 -12.85
N SER A 141 -23.77 -30.67 -13.43
CA SER A 141 -22.63 -31.52 -13.09
C SER A 141 -22.26 -31.43 -11.60
N VAL A 142 -22.18 -30.21 -11.05
CA VAL A 142 -21.94 -29.98 -9.62
C VAL A 142 -23.04 -30.63 -8.76
N LYS A 143 -24.31 -30.48 -9.14
CA LYS A 143 -25.44 -31.10 -8.44
C LYS A 143 -25.38 -32.64 -8.46
N GLN A 144 -24.93 -33.23 -9.58
CA GLN A 144 -24.73 -34.67 -9.69
C GLN A 144 -23.59 -35.14 -8.79
N GLN A 145 -22.44 -34.45 -8.80
CA GLN A 145 -21.31 -34.76 -7.92
C GLN A 145 -21.70 -34.66 -6.43
N GLU A 146 -22.51 -33.67 -6.05
CA GLU A 146 -23.03 -33.57 -4.68
C GLU A 146 -23.89 -34.78 -4.29
N ALA A 147 -24.79 -35.20 -5.18
CA ALA A 147 -25.64 -36.35 -4.94
C ALA A 147 -24.81 -37.65 -4.84
N GLU A 148 -23.75 -37.78 -5.64
CA GLU A 148 -22.81 -38.90 -5.55
C GLU A 148 -22.05 -38.89 -4.23
N ILE A 149 -21.45 -37.77 -3.84
CA ILE A 149 -20.76 -37.63 -2.54
C ILE A 149 -21.70 -37.99 -1.38
N ALA A 150 -22.96 -37.53 -1.43
CA ALA A 150 -23.96 -37.87 -0.43
C ALA A 150 -24.22 -39.39 -0.34
N LYS A 151 -24.27 -40.10 -1.48
CA LYS A 151 -24.37 -41.58 -1.50
C LYS A 151 -23.10 -42.24 -0.95
N LEU A 152 -21.93 -41.72 -1.29
CA LEU A 152 -20.64 -42.26 -0.85
C LEU A 152 -20.41 -42.10 0.67
N LYS A 153 -20.96 -41.06 1.30
CA LYS A 153 -20.92 -40.87 2.77
C LYS A 153 -21.57 -42.02 3.55
N GLY A 154 -22.55 -42.71 2.95
CA GLY A 154 -23.18 -43.89 3.54
C GLY A 154 -22.33 -45.16 3.46
N ASN A 155 -21.28 -45.16 2.64
CA ASN A 155 -20.42 -46.32 2.43
C ASN A 155 -19.19 -46.29 3.36
N LYS A 156 -19.15 -47.24 4.31
CA LYS A 156 -18.06 -47.39 5.29
C LYS A 156 -16.71 -47.81 4.68
N GLN A 157 -16.68 -48.23 3.42
CA GLN A 157 -15.44 -48.62 2.72
C GLN A 157 -14.64 -47.41 2.20
N ILE A 158 -15.22 -46.21 2.23
CA ILE A 158 -14.55 -45.01 1.72
C ILE A 158 -13.86 -44.27 2.88
N PRO A 159 -12.56 -43.99 2.78
CA PRO A 159 -11.85 -43.24 3.81
C PRO A 159 -12.42 -41.83 3.99
N ALA A 160 -12.59 -41.38 5.24
CA ALA A 160 -13.08 -40.04 5.56
C ALA A 160 -12.24 -38.92 4.91
N ALA A 161 -10.93 -39.12 4.77
CA ALA A 161 -10.05 -38.18 4.08
C ALA A 161 -10.36 -38.06 2.58
N ALA A 162 -10.81 -39.13 1.93
CA ALA A 162 -11.21 -39.11 0.52
C ALA A 162 -12.55 -38.37 0.34
N LEU A 163 -13.52 -38.61 1.23
CA LEU A 163 -14.78 -37.87 1.26
C LEU A 163 -14.55 -36.37 1.45
N LYS A 164 -13.70 -35.98 2.40
CA LYS A 164 -13.38 -34.58 2.66
C LYS A 164 -12.78 -33.88 1.44
N LYS A 165 -11.85 -34.53 0.74
CA LYS A 165 -11.27 -33.99 -0.51
C LYS A 165 -12.31 -33.81 -1.61
N ALA A 166 -13.25 -34.76 -1.74
CA ALA A 166 -14.33 -34.65 -2.72
C ALA A 166 -15.28 -33.49 -2.39
N GLU A 167 -15.61 -33.29 -1.11
CA GLU A 167 -16.41 -32.15 -0.65
C GLU A 167 -15.70 -30.82 -0.91
N GLU A 168 -14.40 -30.73 -0.61
CA GLU A 168 -13.58 -29.55 -0.88
C GLU A 168 -13.56 -29.24 -2.38
N ALA A 169 -13.38 -30.26 -3.24
CA ALA A 169 -13.39 -30.08 -4.70
C ALA A 169 -14.74 -29.57 -5.22
N VAL A 170 -15.86 -30.11 -4.73
CA VAL A 170 -17.20 -29.63 -5.11
C VAL A 170 -17.47 -28.23 -4.56
N ALA A 171 -17.03 -27.92 -3.34
CA ALA A 171 -17.12 -26.57 -2.79
C ALA A 171 -16.33 -25.56 -3.65
N ASP A 172 -15.17 -25.93 -4.17
CA ASP A 172 -14.38 -25.07 -5.05
C ASP A 172 -15.03 -24.91 -6.43
N GLN A 173 -15.59 -25.97 -7.02
CA GLN A 173 -16.39 -25.85 -8.25
C GLN A 173 -17.60 -24.94 -8.06
N LYS A 174 -18.29 -25.01 -6.92
CA LYS A 174 -19.38 -24.09 -6.58
C LYS A 174 -18.94 -22.64 -6.49
N LYS A 175 -17.77 -22.37 -5.91
CA LYS A 175 -17.20 -21.02 -5.88
C LYS A 175 -16.92 -20.52 -7.29
N MET A 176 -16.34 -21.36 -8.15
CA MET A 176 -16.11 -21.01 -9.56
C MET A 176 -17.41 -20.71 -10.30
N LEU A 177 -18.47 -21.50 -10.10
CA LEU A 177 -19.79 -21.22 -10.68
C LEU A 177 -20.38 -19.90 -10.19
N ALA A 178 -20.31 -19.63 -8.88
CA ALA A 178 -20.78 -18.37 -8.32
C ALA A 178 -20.03 -17.16 -8.91
N GLN A 179 -18.76 -17.32 -9.25
CA GLN A 179 -17.94 -16.30 -9.92
C GLN A 179 -18.25 -16.20 -11.43
N GLY A 180 -18.52 -17.31 -12.10
CA GLY A 180 -18.79 -17.37 -13.55
C GLY A 180 -20.17 -16.84 -13.97
N ASN A 181 -21.10 -16.69 -13.03
CA ASN A 181 -22.43 -16.10 -13.27
C ASN A 181 -22.47 -14.60 -12.95
N ASP A 182 -21.36 -14.00 -12.54
CA ASP A 182 -21.28 -12.57 -12.37
C ASP A 182 -21.23 -11.92 -13.76
N PRO A 183 -22.22 -11.07 -14.14
CA PRO A 183 -22.20 -10.40 -15.44
C PRO A 183 -21.14 -9.28 -15.51
N THR A 184 -20.59 -8.87 -14.36
CA THR A 184 -19.60 -7.80 -14.26
C THR A 184 -18.49 -8.16 -13.27
N PRO A 185 -17.73 -9.24 -13.51
CA PRO A 185 -16.79 -9.77 -12.52
C PRO A 185 -15.60 -8.83 -12.29
N ASN A 186 -15.19 -8.01 -13.27
CA ASN A 186 -14.16 -6.99 -13.05
C ASN A 186 -14.68 -5.92 -12.08
N LYS A 187 -15.89 -5.40 -12.31
CA LYS A 187 -16.52 -4.41 -11.41
C LYS A 187 -16.73 -4.96 -10.01
N THR A 188 -17.20 -6.19 -9.87
CA THR A 188 -17.38 -6.84 -8.57
C THR A 188 -16.05 -7.00 -7.83
N TYR A 189 -15.00 -7.45 -8.52
CA TYR A 189 -13.67 -7.55 -7.93
C TYR A 189 -13.11 -6.18 -7.53
N TRP A 190 -13.29 -5.16 -8.38
CA TRP A 190 -12.88 -3.79 -8.09
C TRP A 190 -13.60 -3.21 -6.86
N LEU A 191 -14.92 -3.35 -6.75
CA LEU A 191 -15.69 -2.88 -5.57
C LEU A 191 -15.24 -3.55 -4.27
N LYS A 192 -14.89 -4.84 -4.34
CA LYS A 192 -14.36 -5.60 -3.20
C LYS A 192 -12.95 -5.15 -2.82
N THR A 193 -12.09 -4.90 -3.80
CA THR A 193 -10.68 -4.55 -3.59
C THR A 193 -10.49 -3.08 -3.20
N TYR A 194 -11.34 -2.21 -3.75
CA TYR A 194 -11.36 -0.77 -3.55
C TYR A 194 -12.73 -0.30 -3.02
N PRO A 195 -13.07 -0.64 -1.76
CA PRO A 195 -14.32 -0.20 -1.16
C PRO A 195 -14.39 1.34 -1.14
N GLU A 196 -15.60 1.88 -1.24
CA GLU A 196 -15.81 3.33 -1.21
C GLU A 196 -15.27 3.97 0.09
N ASN A 197 -15.47 3.29 1.22
CA ASN A 197 -14.87 3.66 2.49
C ASN A 197 -13.57 2.87 2.74
N PRO A 198 -12.37 3.50 2.65
CA PRO A 198 -11.11 2.80 2.87
C PRO A 198 -10.91 2.31 4.31
N ALA A 199 -11.68 2.82 5.29
CA ALA A 199 -11.61 2.35 6.68
C ALA A 199 -11.90 0.85 6.79
N VAL A 200 -12.80 0.33 5.95
CA VAL A 200 -13.14 -1.10 5.89
C VAL A 200 -11.93 -1.92 5.45
N LEU A 201 -11.23 -1.45 4.41
CA LEU A 201 -10.03 -2.10 3.91
C LEU A 201 -8.90 -2.09 4.94
N ILE A 202 -8.64 -0.94 5.58
CA ILE A 202 -7.62 -0.80 6.61
C ILE A 202 -7.87 -1.75 7.78
N LYS A 203 -9.10 -1.76 8.30
CA LYS A 203 -9.50 -2.68 9.37
C LYS A 203 -9.25 -4.14 8.97
N THR A 204 -9.67 -4.53 7.77
CA THR A 204 -9.45 -5.88 7.23
C THR A 204 -7.95 -6.23 7.21
N ARG A 205 -7.08 -5.32 6.76
CA ARG A 205 -5.63 -5.55 6.71
C ARG A 205 -4.99 -5.67 8.10
N LEU A 206 -5.45 -4.90 9.08
CA LEU A 206 -4.98 -5.02 10.46
C LEU A 206 -5.41 -6.37 11.08
N GLU A 207 -6.65 -6.80 10.84
CA GLU A 207 -7.15 -8.10 11.29
C GLU A 207 -6.39 -9.27 10.63
N GLU A 208 -6.14 -9.19 9.31
CA GLU A 208 -5.30 -10.14 8.58
C GLU A 208 -3.89 -10.23 9.17
N TYR A 209 -3.28 -9.09 9.51
CA TYR A 209 -1.96 -9.05 10.14
C TYR A 209 -1.97 -9.74 11.51
N VAL A 210 -2.89 -9.35 12.40
CA VAL A 210 -3.01 -9.95 13.75
C VAL A 210 -3.25 -11.45 13.67
N LYS A 211 -4.10 -11.90 12.73
CA LYS A 211 -4.34 -13.32 12.48
C LYS A 211 -3.11 -14.02 11.92
N LEU A 212 -2.35 -13.40 11.03
CA LEU A 212 -1.14 -13.98 10.48
C LEU A 212 -0.09 -14.20 11.58
N VAL A 213 0.14 -13.19 12.42
CA VAL A 213 1.12 -13.25 13.51
C VAL A 213 0.85 -14.44 14.45
N SER A 214 -0.41 -14.72 14.77
CA SER A 214 -0.75 -15.84 15.66
C SER A 214 -0.46 -17.23 15.05
N THR A 215 -0.21 -17.31 13.75
CA THR A 215 0.17 -18.56 13.05
C THR A 215 1.68 -18.76 12.90
N VAL A 216 2.49 -17.77 13.31
CA VAL A 216 3.94 -17.83 13.17
C VAL A 216 4.56 -18.52 14.36
N ASP A 217 5.34 -19.57 14.08
CA ASP A 217 6.22 -20.17 15.07
C ASP A 217 7.56 -19.44 15.08
N PHE A 218 7.75 -18.56 16.06
CA PHE A 218 8.99 -17.80 16.23
C PHE A 218 10.16 -18.65 16.75
N ASN A 219 9.92 -19.89 17.17
CA ASN A 219 10.96 -20.83 17.57
C ASN A 219 11.39 -21.75 16.42
N ALA A 220 10.84 -21.57 15.21
CA ALA A 220 11.21 -22.37 14.06
C ALA A 220 12.71 -22.33 13.81
N ALA A 221 13.34 -23.50 13.72
CA ALA A 221 14.79 -23.61 13.55
C ALA A 221 15.23 -23.28 12.11
N LEU A 222 16.40 -22.64 12.00
CA LEU A 222 17.04 -22.30 10.73
C LEU A 222 18.37 -23.05 10.57
N THR A 223 18.67 -23.42 9.34
CA THR A 223 19.98 -23.86 8.88
C THR A 223 20.65 -22.73 8.09
N VAL A 224 21.95 -22.59 8.24
CA VAL A 224 22.75 -21.60 7.52
C VAL A 224 23.49 -22.31 6.39
N ASN A 225 23.27 -21.87 5.16
CA ASN A 225 24.01 -22.30 3.99
C ASN A 225 24.61 -21.07 3.30
N GLY A 226 25.89 -20.80 3.59
CA GLY A 226 26.58 -19.58 3.17
C GLY A 226 25.87 -18.33 3.71
N ARG A 227 25.43 -17.45 2.81
CA ARG A 227 24.70 -16.21 3.15
C ARG A 227 23.18 -16.40 3.33
N ARG A 228 22.65 -17.59 3.04
CA ARG A 228 21.20 -17.85 3.10
C ARG A 228 20.86 -18.62 4.37
N LYS A 229 19.73 -18.27 4.98
CA LYS A 229 19.11 -19.01 6.07
C LYS A 229 17.83 -19.67 5.55
N THR A 230 17.69 -20.96 5.82
CA THR A 230 16.53 -21.78 5.43
C THR A 230 15.94 -22.45 6.66
N PHE A 231 14.62 -22.56 6.75
CA PHE A 231 13.94 -23.33 7.76
C PHE A 231 14.30 -24.81 7.64
N THR A 232 14.58 -25.44 8.78
CA THR A 232 14.79 -26.90 8.85
C THR A 232 13.51 -27.68 8.49
N ASN A 233 12.35 -27.12 8.84
CA ASN A 233 11.06 -27.71 8.55
C ASN A 233 10.58 -27.30 7.13
N PRO A 234 10.41 -28.26 6.20
CA PRO A 234 9.94 -27.97 4.84
C PRO A 234 8.56 -27.32 4.78
N VAL A 235 7.72 -27.51 5.81
CA VAL A 235 6.40 -26.86 5.91
C VAL A 235 6.54 -25.35 6.06
N TYR A 236 7.54 -24.87 6.82
CA TYR A 236 7.80 -23.44 6.99
C TYR A 236 8.43 -22.82 5.74
N GLU A 237 9.19 -23.60 4.97
CA GLU A 237 9.68 -23.12 3.68
C GLU A 237 8.57 -22.86 2.65
N LYS A 238 7.46 -23.59 2.74
CA LYS A 238 6.30 -23.37 1.87
C LYS A 238 5.37 -22.25 2.35
N LYS A 239 5.65 -21.61 3.48
CA LYS A 239 4.83 -20.48 3.97
C LYS A 239 5.00 -19.23 3.10
N SER A 240 4.00 -18.36 3.14
CA SER A 240 3.96 -17.12 2.37
C SER A 240 5.08 -16.14 2.75
N LEU A 241 5.41 -15.23 1.84
CA LEU A 241 6.36 -14.14 2.06
C LEU A 241 5.98 -13.27 3.26
N LYS A 242 4.68 -12.99 3.45
CA LYS A 242 4.18 -12.27 4.62
C LYS A 242 4.48 -13.05 5.92
N TRP A 243 4.22 -14.35 5.95
CA TRP A 243 4.54 -15.20 7.12
C TRP A 243 6.03 -15.18 7.42
N LYS A 244 6.88 -15.34 6.39
CA LYS A 244 8.35 -15.29 6.55
C LYS A 244 8.84 -13.90 6.96
N ALA A 245 8.18 -12.82 6.52
CA ALA A 245 8.50 -11.45 6.93
C ALA A 245 8.19 -11.21 8.42
N VAL A 246 7.02 -11.67 8.89
CA VAL A 246 6.67 -11.66 10.31
C VAL A 246 7.70 -12.43 11.12
N TYR A 247 8.04 -13.66 10.71
CA TYR A 247 9.08 -14.46 11.38
C TYR A 247 10.42 -13.70 11.46
N ARG A 248 10.89 -13.10 10.35
CA ARG A 248 12.16 -12.36 10.30
C ARG A 248 12.18 -11.11 11.18
N ALA A 249 11.04 -10.44 11.36
CA ALA A 249 10.93 -9.29 12.26
C ALA A 249 11.04 -9.70 13.73
N GLY A 250 10.74 -10.97 14.07
CA GLY A 250 10.90 -11.53 15.41
C GLY A 250 9.70 -11.29 16.33
N LYS A 251 9.67 -12.04 17.44
CA LYS A 251 8.50 -12.12 18.34
C LYS A 251 8.17 -10.78 19.01
N ASP A 252 9.18 -10.08 19.53
CA ASP A 252 8.96 -8.86 20.33
C ASP A 252 8.34 -7.74 19.48
N VAL A 253 8.89 -7.51 18.28
CA VAL A 253 8.39 -6.52 17.32
C VAL A 253 6.93 -6.82 16.96
N ASN A 254 6.62 -8.08 16.64
CA ASN A 254 5.25 -8.45 16.26
C ASN A 254 4.28 -8.44 17.44
N THR A 255 4.75 -8.66 18.68
CA THR A 255 3.92 -8.53 19.88
C THR A 255 3.52 -7.08 20.07
N THR A 256 4.47 -6.16 19.99
CA THR A 256 4.26 -4.71 20.07
C THR A 256 3.31 -4.23 18.96
N ALA A 257 3.61 -4.54 17.70
CA ALA A 257 2.78 -4.16 16.56
C ALA A 257 1.38 -4.78 16.59
N SER A 258 1.23 -6.03 17.06
CA SER A 258 -0.09 -6.68 17.19
C SER A 258 -0.94 -6.04 18.29
N ALA A 259 -0.33 -5.63 19.41
CA ALA A 259 -1.02 -4.90 20.45
C ALA A 259 -1.53 -3.56 19.92
N PHE A 260 -0.67 -2.79 19.24
CA PHE A 260 -1.04 -1.54 18.59
C PHE A 260 -2.17 -1.73 17.57
N ALA A 261 -2.08 -2.74 16.70
CA ALA A 261 -3.09 -3.01 15.69
C ALA A 261 -4.46 -3.33 16.30
N LYS A 262 -4.50 -4.14 17.36
CA LYS A 262 -5.74 -4.44 18.09
C LYS A 262 -6.35 -3.20 18.72
N GLU A 263 -5.53 -2.38 19.37
CA GLU A 263 -5.98 -1.12 19.96
C GLU A 263 -6.52 -0.18 18.90
N TRP A 264 -5.83 -0.06 17.75
CA TRP A 264 -6.28 0.79 16.65
C TRP A 264 -7.62 0.32 16.06
N ILE A 265 -7.80 -1.00 15.87
CA ILE A 265 -9.11 -1.56 15.45
C ILE A 265 -10.20 -1.18 16.46
N GLN A 266 -9.91 -1.26 17.76
CA GLN A 266 -10.86 -0.98 18.83
C GLN A 266 -11.24 0.50 18.94
N GLN A 267 -10.28 1.41 18.71
CA GLN A 267 -10.54 2.86 18.65
C GLN A 267 -11.34 3.30 17.42
N GLY A 268 -11.41 2.45 16.40
CA GLY A 268 -11.99 2.76 15.10
C GLY A 268 -11.01 3.50 14.17
N ILE A 269 -11.14 3.23 12.88
CA ILE A 269 -10.33 3.86 11.84
C ILE A 269 -10.97 5.20 11.46
N LYS A 270 -10.25 6.30 11.69
CA LYS A 270 -10.70 7.66 11.36
C LYS A 270 -9.99 8.13 10.09
N LEU A 271 -10.69 8.83 9.22
CA LEU A 271 -10.14 9.27 7.93
C LEU A 271 -10.20 10.79 7.81
N GLY A 272 -9.23 11.40 7.11
CA GLY A 272 -9.25 12.82 6.77
C GLY A 272 -9.13 13.79 7.96
N SER A 273 -8.70 13.32 9.13
CA SER A 273 -8.58 14.15 10.34
C SER A 273 -7.24 14.87 10.48
N VAL A 274 -6.22 14.47 9.71
CA VAL A 274 -4.86 15.03 9.79
C VAL A 274 -4.49 15.73 8.48
N GLN A 275 -4.32 17.05 8.52
CA GLN A 275 -3.99 17.85 7.32
C GLN A 275 -2.49 17.91 7.03
N SER A 276 -1.64 17.87 8.05
CA SER A 276 -0.18 18.01 7.92
C SER A 276 0.55 16.74 8.35
N ILE A 277 0.77 15.82 7.42
CA ILE A 277 1.77 14.76 7.58
C ILE A 277 3.09 15.18 6.91
N PRO A 278 4.27 14.82 7.43
CA PRO A 278 5.52 15.11 6.75
C PRO A 278 5.53 14.66 5.29
N THR A 279 5.97 15.56 4.42
CA THR A 279 6.25 15.32 3.00
C THR A 279 7.64 15.84 2.70
N ASP A 280 8.32 15.26 1.71
CA ASP A 280 9.69 15.66 1.34
C ASP A 280 9.76 17.08 0.71
N GLU A 281 8.61 17.77 0.56
CA GLU A 281 8.51 19.10 -0.06
C GLU A 281 8.82 20.25 0.91
N THR A 282 8.66 20.06 2.23
CA THR A 282 8.85 21.13 3.23
C THR A 282 10.31 21.52 3.49
N ASN A 283 11.29 20.81 2.91
CA ASN A 283 12.72 21.07 3.11
C ASN A 283 13.49 21.50 1.84
N ARG A 284 12.80 21.71 0.70
CA ARG A 284 13.45 22.30 -0.48
C ARG A 284 13.51 23.81 -0.35
N LYS A 285 14.58 24.32 0.29
CA LYS A 285 15.09 25.67 0.02
C LYS A 285 15.28 25.78 -1.51
N PRO A 286 14.82 26.84 -2.19
CA PRO A 286 14.94 26.94 -3.64
C PRO A 286 16.43 26.94 -4.02
N ALA A 287 16.89 25.80 -4.51
CA ALA A 287 18.20 25.68 -5.10
C ALA A 287 18.15 26.43 -6.43
N ASN A 288 19.01 27.45 -6.50
CA ASN A 288 19.28 28.28 -7.66
C ASN A 288 19.36 27.41 -8.93
N ALA A 289 18.55 27.74 -9.94
CA ALA A 289 18.53 27.05 -11.21
C ALA A 289 19.86 27.30 -11.95
N SER A 290 20.81 26.39 -11.77
CA SER A 290 21.92 26.23 -12.71
C SER A 290 21.39 25.45 -13.91
N LYS A 291 21.28 26.15 -15.04
CA LYS A 291 21.12 25.56 -16.36
C LYS A 291 22.27 24.58 -16.61
N THR A 292 21.94 23.35 -17.00
CA THR A 292 22.85 22.56 -17.83
C THR A 292 22.08 22.13 -19.08
N GLU A 293 22.67 22.50 -20.20
CA GLU A 293 22.25 22.25 -21.56
C GLU A 293 22.10 20.75 -21.81
N SER A 294 21.05 20.37 -22.55
CA SER A 294 20.94 19.06 -23.17
C SER A 294 21.17 19.24 -24.67
N SER A 295 22.16 18.52 -25.17
CA SER A 295 22.47 18.34 -26.59
C SER A 295 21.83 17.05 -27.12
N SER A 296 21.66 17.02 -28.44
CA SER A 296 21.23 15.92 -29.34
C SER A 296 19.71 15.82 -29.64
N ALA A 297 19.24 15.65 -30.89
CA ALA A 297 19.86 15.72 -32.21
C ALA A 297 18.79 15.68 -33.36
N GLN A 298 19.23 16.09 -34.56
CA GLN A 298 18.86 15.64 -35.93
C GLN A 298 17.60 16.17 -36.67
N PRO A 299 17.52 16.05 -38.03
CA PRO A 299 18.54 16.24 -39.10
C PRO A 299 18.05 17.03 -40.36
N ALA A 300 18.99 17.39 -41.26
CA ALA A 300 18.89 17.65 -42.72
C ALA A 300 17.85 18.72 -43.22
N SER A 301 18.10 19.64 -44.16
CA SER A 301 19.04 19.77 -45.27
C SER A 301 18.92 21.20 -45.90
N THR A 302 19.97 21.62 -46.63
CA THR A 302 19.91 22.51 -47.82
C THR A 302 20.00 24.05 -47.65
N THR A 303 21.20 24.55 -48.03
CA THR A 303 21.46 25.75 -48.87
C THR A 303 21.47 27.18 -48.26
N SER A 304 22.72 27.66 -48.14
CA SER A 304 23.28 28.93 -48.66
C SER A 304 22.94 30.31 -48.04
N SER A 305 24.04 30.94 -47.60
CA SER A 305 24.53 32.30 -47.87
C SER A 305 23.90 33.57 -47.26
N GLN A 306 24.82 34.34 -46.67
CA GLN A 306 24.98 35.82 -46.66
C GLN A 306 24.12 36.62 -45.67
N GLN A 307 24.79 37.34 -44.75
CA GLN A 307 25.02 38.82 -44.73
C GLN A 307 23.67 39.58 -44.63
N GLU A 308 23.43 40.54 -43.74
CA GLU A 308 24.26 41.70 -43.43
C GLU A 308 23.64 42.48 -42.23
N GLU A 309 24.46 43.42 -41.74
CA GLU A 309 24.30 44.51 -40.78
C GLU A 309 22.88 45.08 -40.51
N THR A 310 22.55 45.57 -39.31
CA THR A 310 22.97 46.91 -38.85
C THR A 310 22.54 47.26 -37.41
N LYS A 311 23.47 47.93 -36.70
CA LYS A 311 23.36 49.03 -35.71
C LYS A 311 22.15 49.12 -34.76
N LYS A 312 22.38 48.97 -33.44
CA LYS A 312 22.71 50.00 -32.41
C LYS A 312 21.59 51.01 -32.08
N SER A 313 20.99 50.87 -30.88
CA SER A 313 20.83 51.98 -29.92
C SER A 313 20.28 51.48 -28.58
N ASP A 314 21.10 51.61 -27.54
CA ASP A 314 20.79 51.69 -26.11
C ASP A 314 20.32 53.15 -25.78
N PRO A 315 19.85 53.54 -24.56
CA PRO A 315 19.56 52.74 -23.36
C PRO A 315 18.35 53.22 -22.46
N VAL A 316 18.10 52.45 -21.39
CA VAL A 316 17.71 52.90 -20.03
C VAL A 316 16.24 53.32 -19.71
N LYS A 317 15.69 52.62 -18.71
CA LYS A 317 14.59 52.97 -17.78
C LYS A 317 13.18 53.10 -18.35
N GLU A 318 12.39 52.03 -18.20
CA GLU A 318 11.02 52.10 -17.68
C GLU A 318 10.50 50.68 -17.38
N GLY A 319 10.05 50.45 -16.15
CA GLY A 319 9.62 49.12 -15.69
C GLY A 319 9.49 48.97 -14.18
N PHE A 320 9.96 49.95 -13.41
CA PHE A 320 9.76 50.04 -11.96
C PHE A 320 8.43 50.72 -11.55
N LYS A 321 7.38 50.61 -12.38
CA LYS A 321 6.08 51.26 -12.15
C LYS A 321 4.83 50.36 -12.17
N SER A 322 4.93 49.04 -12.35
CA SER A 322 3.71 48.18 -12.37
C SER A 322 3.44 47.36 -11.10
N MET A 323 4.23 47.50 -10.03
CA MET A 323 4.04 46.79 -8.75
C MET A 323 3.54 47.66 -7.59
N LYS A 324 2.95 48.83 -7.87
CA LYS A 324 2.26 49.65 -6.84
C LYS A 324 0.77 49.89 -7.07
N GLU A 325 0.15 49.33 -8.11
CA GLU A 325 -1.29 49.54 -8.38
C GLU A 325 -2.22 48.33 -8.12
N LYS A 326 -1.72 47.17 -7.66
CA LYS A 326 -2.59 46.01 -7.36
C LYS A 326 -2.96 45.82 -5.88
N ALA A 327 -2.61 46.75 -4.99
CA ALA A 327 -2.88 46.65 -3.55
C ALA A 327 -3.92 47.68 -3.01
N LYS A 328 -4.75 48.28 -3.85
CA LYS A 328 -5.75 49.29 -3.41
C LYS A 328 -7.17 49.12 -3.95
N LYS A 329 -7.58 47.92 -4.34
CA LYS A 329 -8.93 47.67 -4.90
C LYS A 329 -9.69 46.48 -4.32
N ILE A 330 -9.47 46.13 -3.04
CA ILE A 330 -10.33 45.19 -2.29
C ILE A 330 -10.53 45.67 -0.85
N TRP A 331 -10.82 46.96 -0.67
CA TRP A 331 -11.55 47.49 0.51
C TRP A 331 -12.44 48.62 0.00
N ASN A 332 -13.59 48.20 -0.51
CA ASN A 332 -14.89 48.83 -0.33
C ASN A 332 -15.89 47.71 -0.10
#